data_AF-A0A3D1GAZ1-F1
#
_entry.id   AF-A0A3D1GAZ1-F1
#
_cell.length_a   1.000
_cell.length_b   1.000
_cell.length_c   1.000
_cell.angle_alpha   90.00
_cell.angle_beta   90.00
_cell.angle_gamma   90.00
#
_symmetry.space_group_name_H-M   'P 1'
#
loop_
_entity.id
_entity.type
_entity.pdbx_description
1 polymer ?
#
loop_
_entity_poly.entity_id
_entity_poly.type
_entity_poly.pdbx_seq_one_letter_code
_entity_poly.pdbx_strand_id
1 'polypeptide(L)'
;FEDEHGDPLTRDALLARMEDHIKTVMGRYKGRVDGWDVVNEALNDDGTMRESPWYTIIGEDYLAKAFQFAKEADPEAELYYNDYNLHLPAKADAAVALVRSIQEQGIEVTGIGMQGHYGMDYPTAEDFDSSITKFKKLGVVAITELDIDVLPSPWEHMGADVNMTAELRDELNPFTKGLPDSVLDVQTRQFEMLFKVMLEHADAINRVTLWGVTDGDSWKNGWPMPGRTNYPLLFDRNGKPKPAVPKIVELAK
;
A
#
# COMPACT_ATOMS: atom_id res chain seq x y z
N PHE A 1 13.67 18.89 -2.43
CA PHE A 1 14.77 18.19 -3.13
C PHE A 1 15.79 19.14 -3.69
N GLU A 2 15.43 20.42 -3.84
CA GLU A 2 16.32 21.49 -4.26
C GLU A 2 16.82 22.31 -3.06
N ASP A 3 17.83 23.14 -3.31
CA ASP A 3 18.27 24.22 -2.44
C ASP A 3 17.45 25.51 -2.65
N GLU A 4 17.90 26.61 -2.06
CA GLU A 4 17.23 27.92 -2.18
C GLU A 4 17.38 28.59 -3.56
N HIS A 5 18.23 28.03 -4.43
CA HIS A 5 18.46 28.49 -5.79
C HIS A 5 17.73 27.64 -6.85
N GLY A 6 17.10 26.53 -6.43
CA GLY A 6 16.41 25.59 -7.32
C GLY A 6 17.34 24.51 -7.88
N ASP A 7 18.58 24.42 -7.40
CA ASP A 7 19.50 23.37 -7.81
C ASP A 7 19.27 22.10 -6.97
N PRO A 8 19.42 20.88 -7.54
CA PRO A 8 19.32 19.64 -6.78
C PRO A 8 20.29 19.63 -5.60
N LEU A 9 19.81 19.21 -4.42
CA LEU A 9 20.68 19.04 -3.27
C LEU A 9 21.81 18.05 -3.54
N THR A 10 22.93 18.22 -2.85
CA THR A 10 23.94 17.15 -2.76
C THR A 10 23.40 15.96 -1.97
N ARG A 11 24.00 14.79 -2.21
CA ARG A 11 23.73 13.56 -1.45
C ARG A 11 23.75 13.80 0.07
N ASP A 12 24.82 14.41 0.58
CA ASP A 12 24.99 14.63 2.03
C ASP A 12 23.94 15.59 2.58
N ALA A 13 23.60 16.64 1.84
CA ALA A 13 22.56 17.58 2.24
C ALA A 13 21.17 16.92 2.26
N LEU A 14 20.88 16.04 1.29
CA LEU A 14 19.61 15.32 1.24
C LEU A 14 19.51 14.22 2.30
N LEU A 15 20.61 13.54 2.62
CA LEU A 15 20.70 12.60 3.75
C LEU A 15 20.49 13.30 5.09
N ALA A 16 21.14 14.46 5.31
CA ALA A 16 20.94 15.25 6.52
C ALA A 16 19.47 15.72 6.66
N ARG A 17 18.85 16.11 5.54
CA ARG A 17 17.43 16.49 5.52
C ARG A 17 16.50 15.32 5.81
N MET A 18 16.81 14.13 5.29
CA MET A 18 16.06 12.91 5.61
C MET A 18 16.17 12.57 7.10
N GLU A 19 17.38 12.58 7.65
CA GLU A 19 17.63 12.30 9.07
C GLU A 19 16.87 13.29 9.97
N ASP A 20 16.97 14.59 9.70
CA ASP A 20 16.27 15.63 10.45
C ASP A 20 14.75 15.45 10.40
N HIS A 21 14.20 15.16 9.21
CA HIS A 21 12.77 14.91 9.04
C HIS A 21 12.31 13.70 9.86
N ILE A 22 12.99 12.55 9.69
CA ILE A 22 12.64 11.30 10.37
C ILE A 22 12.72 11.48 11.89
N LYS A 23 13.84 12.01 12.40
CA LYS A 23 14.03 12.21 13.85
C LYS A 23 13.05 13.22 14.43
N THR A 24 12.70 14.27 13.69
CA THR A 24 11.71 15.26 14.12
C THR A 24 10.30 14.66 14.19
N VAL A 25 9.86 13.99 13.14
CA VAL A 25 8.48 13.45 13.05
C VAL A 25 8.31 12.25 13.98
N MET A 26 9.17 11.24 13.88
CA MET A 26 9.07 10.05 14.73
C MET A 26 9.37 10.40 16.19
N GLY A 27 10.35 11.27 16.46
CA GLY A 27 10.65 11.72 17.82
C GLY A 27 9.47 12.43 18.49
N ARG A 28 8.68 13.20 17.72
CA ARG A 28 7.45 13.85 18.23
C ARG A 28 6.36 12.85 18.64
N TYR A 29 6.26 11.72 17.96
CA TYR A 29 5.21 10.72 18.17
C TYR A 29 5.71 9.44 18.83
N LYS A 30 6.94 9.45 19.34
CA LYS A 30 7.57 8.33 20.04
C LYS A 30 6.67 7.74 21.12
N GLY A 31 6.48 6.42 21.08
CA GLY A 31 5.61 5.68 21.99
C GLY A 31 4.11 5.98 21.86
N ARG A 32 3.68 6.67 20.79
CA ARG A 32 2.27 6.94 20.47
C ARG A 32 1.85 6.37 19.12
N VAL A 33 2.80 6.13 18.24
CA VAL A 33 2.60 5.49 16.93
C VAL A 33 3.36 4.17 16.97
N ASP A 34 2.63 3.07 16.89
CA ASP A 34 3.20 1.72 17.04
C ASP A 34 3.96 1.27 15.80
N GLY A 35 3.59 1.74 14.61
CA GLY A 35 4.23 1.36 13.35
C GLY A 35 4.34 2.49 12.33
N TRP A 36 5.42 2.47 11.55
CA TRP A 36 5.73 3.46 10.51
C TRP A 36 5.98 2.78 9.17
N ASP A 37 5.32 3.26 8.13
CA ASP A 37 5.75 3.05 6.75
C ASP A 37 6.96 3.96 6.50
N VAL A 38 8.17 3.42 6.70
CA VAL A 38 9.42 4.21 6.65
C VAL A 38 9.74 4.61 5.22
N VAL A 39 9.51 3.69 4.27
CA VAL A 39 9.62 3.94 2.84
C VAL A 39 8.37 3.40 2.15
N ASN A 40 7.80 4.22 1.27
CA ASN A 40 6.62 3.89 0.48
C ASN A 40 6.98 3.90 -1.02
N GLU A 41 6.58 2.85 -1.76
CA GLU A 41 6.56 2.80 -3.24
C GLU A 41 7.91 2.99 -3.95
N ALA A 42 8.96 2.32 -3.45
CA ALA A 42 10.30 2.42 -4.02
C ALA A 42 10.50 1.60 -5.31
N LEU A 43 9.55 0.72 -5.66
CA LEU A 43 9.66 -0.20 -6.79
C LEU A 43 8.63 0.09 -7.88
N ASN A 44 9.04 -0.08 -9.13
CA ASN A 44 8.15 -0.19 -10.29
C ASN A 44 7.53 -1.60 -10.34
N ASP A 45 6.50 -1.78 -11.15
CA ASP A 45 5.78 -3.08 -11.25
C ASP A 45 6.62 -4.21 -11.87
N ASP A 46 7.64 -3.87 -12.65
CA ASP A 46 8.62 -4.83 -13.18
C ASP A 46 9.72 -5.22 -12.18
N GLY A 47 9.68 -4.64 -10.97
CA GLY A 47 10.65 -4.88 -9.90
C GLY A 47 11.90 -4.01 -9.97
N THR A 48 12.02 -3.09 -10.93
CA THR A 48 13.10 -2.10 -10.96
C THR A 48 12.88 -1.01 -9.91
N MET A 49 13.95 -0.33 -9.50
CA MET A 49 13.85 0.84 -8.61
C MET A 49 13.14 1.98 -9.31
N ARG A 50 12.26 2.67 -8.58
CA ARG A 50 11.66 3.93 -9.04
C ARG A 50 12.73 5.03 -9.05
N GLU A 51 12.87 5.70 -10.18
CA GLU A 51 13.77 6.85 -10.39
C GLU A 51 13.26 8.12 -9.67
N SER A 52 13.16 8.06 -8.34
CA SER A 52 12.76 9.17 -7.49
C SER A 52 13.92 10.14 -7.23
N PRO A 53 13.68 11.39 -6.81
CA PRO A 53 14.73 12.27 -6.33
C PRO A 53 15.55 11.69 -5.17
N TRP A 54 14.93 10.85 -4.31
CA TRP A 54 15.67 10.14 -3.27
C TRP A 54 16.71 9.19 -3.87
N TYR A 55 16.29 8.37 -4.84
CA TYR A 55 17.16 7.40 -5.49
C TYR A 55 18.22 8.06 -6.38
N THR A 56 17.85 9.05 -7.17
CA THR A 56 18.76 9.71 -8.13
C THR A 56 19.80 10.61 -7.47
N ILE A 57 19.46 11.27 -6.36
CA ILE A 57 20.38 12.18 -5.65
C ILE A 57 21.22 11.45 -4.60
N ILE A 58 20.61 10.57 -3.79
CA ILE A 58 21.35 9.81 -2.79
C ILE A 58 21.98 8.60 -3.46
N GLY A 59 21.18 7.69 -4.00
CA GLY A 59 21.61 6.39 -4.52
C GLY A 59 20.97 5.23 -3.76
N GLU A 60 21.36 4.00 -4.10
CA GLU A 60 20.73 2.75 -3.64
C GLU A 60 20.57 2.62 -2.12
N ASP A 61 21.46 3.22 -1.31
CA ASP A 61 21.46 3.08 0.15
C ASP A 61 20.48 4.02 0.87
N TYR A 62 19.71 4.86 0.15
CA TYR A 62 18.78 5.79 0.79
C TYR A 62 17.72 5.07 1.65
N LEU A 63 17.29 3.87 1.24
CA LEU A 63 16.33 3.08 2.01
C LEU A 63 16.94 2.58 3.31
N ALA A 64 18.13 1.98 3.23
CA ALA A 64 18.85 1.51 4.42
C ALA A 64 19.07 2.67 5.40
N LYS A 65 19.41 3.86 4.90
CA LYS A 65 19.55 5.07 5.71
C LYS A 65 18.23 5.50 6.36
N ALA A 66 17.11 5.48 5.63
CA ALA A 66 15.81 5.80 6.19
C ALA A 66 15.44 4.87 7.36
N PHE A 67 15.60 3.55 7.19
CA PHE A 67 15.35 2.57 8.26
C PHE A 67 16.31 2.73 9.45
N GLN A 68 17.59 2.99 9.17
CA GLN A 68 18.57 3.28 10.23
C GLN A 68 18.13 4.49 11.07
N PHE A 69 17.79 5.60 10.43
CA PHE A 69 17.35 6.82 11.13
C PHE A 69 16.03 6.62 11.87
N ALA A 70 15.11 5.84 11.31
CA ALA A 70 13.84 5.52 11.93
C ALA A 70 14.04 4.74 13.24
N LYS A 71 14.89 3.70 13.22
CA LYS A 71 15.22 2.92 14.42
C LYS A 71 15.93 3.75 15.48
N GLU A 72 16.81 4.67 15.08
CA GLU A 72 17.45 5.61 16.00
C GLU A 72 16.45 6.58 16.67
N ALA A 73 15.43 7.02 15.93
CA ALA A 73 14.40 7.92 16.44
C ALA A 73 13.48 7.22 17.46
N ASP A 74 12.97 6.03 17.09
CA ASP A 74 12.13 5.21 17.97
C ASP A 74 12.51 3.72 17.88
N PRO A 75 13.33 3.22 18.83
CA PRO A 75 13.74 1.81 18.84
C PRO A 75 12.61 0.80 19.06
N GLU A 76 11.46 1.23 19.60
CA GLU A 76 10.34 0.33 19.92
C GLU A 76 9.26 0.31 18.82
N ALA A 77 9.34 1.21 17.83
CA ALA A 77 8.36 1.26 16.75
C ALA A 77 8.58 0.14 15.73
N GLU A 78 7.49 -0.40 15.19
CA GLU A 78 7.50 -1.29 14.04
C GLU A 78 7.83 -0.50 12.76
N LEU A 79 8.74 -1.02 11.93
CA LEU A 79 9.24 -0.35 10.72
C LEU A 79 8.90 -1.15 9.47
N TYR A 80 8.14 -0.55 8.56
CA TYR A 80 7.61 -1.21 7.37
C TYR A 80 8.16 -0.62 6.07
N TYR A 81 8.39 -1.52 5.10
CA TYR A 81 8.40 -1.16 3.68
C TYR A 81 6.98 -1.35 3.13
N ASN A 82 6.34 -0.30 2.60
CA ASN A 82 4.97 -0.35 2.10
C ASN A 82 4.92 -0.10 0.58
N ASP A 83 4.13 -0.88 -0.16
CA ASP A 83 4.01 -0.70 -1.61
C ASP A 83 2.70 -1.29 -2.19
N TYR A 84 2.22 -0.74 -3.30
CA TYR A 84 1.13 -1.31 -4.09
C TYR A 84 1.62 -2.40 -5.03
N ASN A 85 0.69 -3.18 -5.58
CA ASN A 85 0.98 -4.26 -6.55
C ASN A 85 1.95 -5.34 -6.06
N LEU A 86 2.20 -5.46 -4.76
CA LEU A 86 3.04 -6.52 -4.21
C LEU A 86 2.47 -7.94 -4.36
N HIS A 87 1.31 -8.10 -4.98
CA HIS A 87 0.81 -9.39 -5.44
C HIS A 87 1.43 -9.83 -6.77
N LEU A 88 2.01 -8.90 -7.55
CA LEU A 88 2.66 -9.22 -8.83
C LEU A 88 3.99 -9.94 -8.57
N PRO A 89 4.24 -11.12 -9.19
CA PRO A 89 5.41 -11.94 -8.88
C PRO A 89 6.75 -11.20 -8.96
N ALA A 90 6.98 -10.43 -10.02
CA ALA A 90 8.23 -9.69 -10.24
C ALA A 90 8.47 -8.64 -9.15
N LYS A 91 7.43 -7.84 -8.84
CA LYS A 91 7.51 -6.81 -7.79
C LYS A 91 7.67 -7.43 -6.41
N ALA A 92 6.98 -8.54 -6.13
CA ALA A 92 7.14 -9.28 -4.87
C ALA A 92 8.57 -9.80 -4.68
N ASP A 93 9.18 -10.37 -5.73
CA ASP A 93 10.57 -10.82 -5.67
C ASP A 93 11.56 -9.67 -5.45
N ALA A 94 11.32 -8.52 -6.09
CA ALA A 94 12.12 -7.33 -5.87
C ALA A 94 11.99 -6.79 -4.44
N ALA A 95 10.77 -6.75 -3.88
CA ALA A 95 10.55 -6.34 -2.49
C ALA A 95 11.26 -7.26 -1.50
N VAL A 96 11.25 -8.58 -1.74
CA VAL A 96 12.01 -9.55 -0.94
C VAL A 96 13.52 -9.27 -0.99
N ALA A 97 14.07 -9.02 -2.18
CA ALA A 97 15.49 -8.73 -2.35
C ALA A 97 15.88 -7.42 -1.66
N LEU A 98 15.04 -6.39 -1.81
CA LEU A 98 15.24 -5.07 -1.22
C LEU A 98 15.25 -5.13 0.31
N VAL A 99 14.21 -5.69 0.92
CA VAL A 99 14.12 -5.80 2.39
C VAL A 99 15.23 -6.70 2.96
N ARG A 100 15.53 -7.82 2.30
CA ARG A 100 16.63 -8.70 2.72
C ARG A 100 17.98 -7.96 2.70
N SER A 101 18.25 -7.15 1.68
CA SER A 101 19.52 -6.42 1.59
C SER A 101 19.70 -5.38 2.72
N ILE A 102 18.60 -4.80 3.23
CA ILE A 102 18.61 -3.92 4.39
C ILE A 102 18.88 -4.74 5.67
N GLN A 103 18.19 -5.88 5.83
CA GLN A 103 18.37 -6.78 6.98
C GLN A 103 19.79 -7.37 7.06
N GLU A 104 20.40 -7.71 5.92
CA GLU A 104 21.79 -8.22 5.85
C GLU A 104 22.84 -7.19 6.32
N GLN A 105 22.48 -5.90 6.33
CA GLN A 105 23.31 -4.83 6.91
C GLN A 105 23.14 -4.68 8.43
N GLY A 106 22.31 -5.52 9.06
CA GLY A 106 22.01 -5.46 10.48
C GLY A 106 20.97 -4.39 10.84
N ILE A 107 20.23 -3.87 9.86
CA ILE A 107 19.16 -2.88 10.06
C ILE A 107 17.82 -3.61 10.16
N GLU A 108 17.06 -3.31 11.20
CA GLU A 108 15.77 -3.95 11.43
C GLU A 108 14.71 -3.42 10.45
N VAL A 109 14.01 -4.35 9.80
CA VAL A 109 12.75 -4.12 9.08
C VAL A 109 11.76 -5.08 9.70
N THR A 110 10.72 -4.56 10.34
CA THR A 110 9.74 -5.36 11.08
C THR A 110 8.87 -6.17 10.13
N GLY A 111 8.48 -5.59 9.00
CA GLY A 111 7.60 -6.25 8.06
C GLY A 111 7.45 -5.55 6.72
N ILE A 112 6.58 -6.15 5.89
CA ILE A 112 6.21 -5.62 4.58
C ILE A 112 4.72 -5.28 4.59
N GLY A 113 4.41 -4.04 4.23
CA GLY A 113 3.06 -3.55 3.99
C GLY A 113 2.63 -3.78 2.55
N MET A 114 1.57 -4.55 2.35
CA MET A 114 0.87 -4.68 1.08
C MET A 114 -0.30 -3.71 1.09
N GLN A 115 -0.27 -2.66 0.25
CA GLN A 115 -1.34 -1.65 0.21
C GLN A 115 -2.71 -2.29 -0.01
N GLY A 116 -2.85 -3.18 -0.99
CA GLY A 116 -4.11 -3.88 -1.20
C GLY A 116 -5.14 -3.09 -2.00
N HIS A 117 -4.68 -2.16 -2.84
CA HIS A 117 -5.51 -1.55 -3.88
C HIS A 117 -5.76 -2.56 -5.00
N TYR A 118 -6.93 -3.17 -4.98
CA TYR A 118 -7.28 -4.30 -5.83
C TYR A 118 -8.47 -3.98 -6.73
N GLY A 119 -8.75 -4.89 -7.66
CA GLY A 119 -9.91 -4.81 -8.54
C GLY A 119 -10.80 -6.02 -8.39
N MET A 120 -11.76 -6.14 -9.30
CA MET A 120 -12.83 -7.14 -9.22
C MET A 120 -12.35 -8.58 -9.47
N ASP A 121 -11.19 -8.75 -10.09
CA ASP A 121 -10.64 -10.02 -10.57
C ASP A 121 -9.14 -10.20 -10.29
N TYR A 122 -8.53 -9.23 -9.60
CA TYR A 122 -7.14 -9.31 -9.15
C TYR A 122 -6.99 -8.80 -7.71
N PRO A 123 -6.01 -9.32 -6.94
CA PRO A 123 -5.14 -10.45 -7.29
C PRO A 123 -5.93 -11.75 -7.40
N THR A 124 -5.33 -12.75 -8.04
CA THR A 124 -5.79 -14.12 -7.86
C THR A 124 -5.44 -14.60 -6.45
N ALA A 125 -6.14 -15.63 -5.94
CA ALA A 125 -5.80 -16.22 -4.65
C ALA A 125 -4.36 -16.74 -4.62
N GLU A 126 -3.89 -17.31 -5.73
CA GLU A 126 -2.53 -17.85 -5.87
C GLU A 126 -1.45 -16.76 -5.80
N ASP A 127 -1.62 -15.66 -6.52
CA ASP A 127 -0.66 -14.55 -6.52
C ASP A 127 -0.57 -13.89 -5.14
N PHE A 128 -1.73 -13.74 -4.48
CA PHE A 128 -1.80 -13.15 -3.15
C PHE A 128 -1.17 -14.06 -2.08
N ASP A 129 -1.52 -15.35 -2.07
CA ASP A 129 -0.93 -16.38 -1.19
C ASP A 129 0.59 -16.49 -1.37
N SER A 130 1.04 -16.55 -2.62
CA SER A 130 2.46 -16.65 -2.99
C SER A 130 3.26 -15.47 -2.43
N SER A 131 2.71 -14.26 -2.56
CA SER A 131 3.36 -13.04 -2.08
C SER A 131 3.44 -12.99 -0.55
N ILE A 132 2.35 -13.31 0.17
CA ILE A 132 2.36 -13.41 1.64
C ILE A 132 3.36 -14.47 2.11
N THR A 133 3.40 -15.62 1.45
CA THR A 133 4.35 -16.71 1.74
C THR A 133 5.81 -16.30 1.57
N LYS A 134 6.10 -15.41 0.61
CA LYS A 134 7.44 -14.83 0.44
C LYS A 134 7.76 -13.86 1.57
N PHE A 135 6.85 -12.93 1.85
CA PHE A 135 7.10 -11.84 2.81
C PHE A 135 7.19 -12.32 4.26
N LYS A 136 6.41 -13.34 4.66
CA LYS A 136 6.47 -13.88 6.04
C LYS A 136 7.80 -14.52 6.43
N LYS A 137 8.70 -14.74 5.47
CA LYS A 137 10.08 -15.21 5.72
C LYS A 137 11.02 -14.09 6.16
N LEU A 138 10.61 -12.83 5.99
CA LEU A 138 11.41 -11.64 6.30
C LEU A 138 10.90 -10.90 7.54
N GLY A 139 9.63 -11.08 7.91
CA GLY A 139 9.02 -10.39 9.04
C GLY A 139 7.51 -10.59 9.04
N VAL A 140 6.78 -9.71 9.74
CA VAL A 140 5.31 -9.70 9.69
C VAL A 140 4.82 -9.13 8.36
N VAL A 141 3.58 -9.46 8.00
CA VAL A 141 2.90 -8.89 6.84
C VAL A 141 1.76 -8.01 7.33
N ALA A 142 1.64 -6.80 6.78
CA ALA A 142 0.51 -5.93 7.03
C ALA A 142 -0.25 -5.70 5.73
N ILE A 143 -1.58 -5.77 5.78
CA ILE A 143 -2.44 -5.25 4.72
C ILE A 143 -2.82 -3.82 5.13
N THR A 144 -2.38 -2.82 4.37
CA THR A 144 -2.28 -1.44 4.88
C THR A 144 -3.37 -0.50 4.37
N GLU A 145 -3.89 -0.72 3.16
CA GLU A 145 -4.74 0.23 2.42
C GLU A 145 -5.84 -0.47 1.59
N LEU A 146 -6.44 -1.54 2.12
CA LEU A 146 -7.32 -2.42 1.36
C LEU A 146 -8.56 -1.68 0.82
N ASP A 147 -8.74 -1.76 -0.50
CA ASP A 147 -9.94 -1.36 -1.22
C ASP A 147 -10.10 -2.15 -2.54
N ILE A 148 -11.32 -2.23 -3.08
CA ILE A 148 -11.62 -2.93 -4.34
C ILE A 148 -12.28 -1.96 -5.32
N ASP A 149 -11.52 -1.47 -6.31
CA ASP A 149 -12.08 -0.62 -7.37
C ASP A 149 -13.07 -1.43 -8.24
N VAL A 150 -14.32 -0.97 -8.28
CA VAL A 150 -15.40 -1.59 -9.05
C VAL A 150 -15.62 -0.92 -10.40
N LEU A 151 -14.91 0.18 -10.68
CA LEU A 151 -15.06 0.97 -11.89
C LEU A 151 -14.05 0.56 -12.97
N PRO A 152 -14.40 0.74 -14.25
CA PRO A 152 -13.44 0.59 -15.33
C PRO A 152 -12.22 1.51 -15.16
N SER A 153 -11.03 0.98 -15.44
CA SER A 153 -9.78 1.74 -15.45
C SER A 153 -9.61 2.52 -16.76
N PRO A 154 -9.10 3.76 -16.73
CA PRO A 154 -8.68 4.47 -17.95
C PRO A 154 -7.36 3.95 -18.55
N TRP A 155 -6.65 3.05 -17.86
CA TRP A 155 -5.31 2.58 -18.22
C TRP A 155 -5.22 1.06 -18.26
N GLU A 156 -4.29 0.56 -19.07
CA GLU A 156 -3.94 -0.87 -19.13
C GLU A 156 -3.14 -1.33 -17.90
N HIS A 157 -2.36 -0.42 -17.29
CA HIS A 157 -1.62 -0.71 -16.07
C HIS A 157 -2.45 -0.36 -14.83
N MET A 158 -2.37 -1.23 -13.83
CA MET A 158 -3.08 -1.12 -12.56
C MET A 158 -2.12 -0.51 -11.55
N GLY A 159 -2.50 0.53 -10.82
CA GLY A 159 -1.58 1.18 -9.90
C GLY A 159 -2.28 2.03 -8.86
N ALA A 160 -1.48 2.68 -8.01
CA ALA A 160 -1.92 3.62 -6.99
C ALA A 160 -1.18 4.97 -7.04
N ASP A 161 -0.47 5.24 -8.14
CA ASP A 161 0.29 6.49 -8.31
C ASP A 161 -0.65 7.69 -8.48
N VAL A 162 -0.88 8.39 -7.37
CA VAL A 162 -1.75 9.58 -7.28
C VAL A 162 -1.34 10.72 -8.22
N ASN A 163 -0.11 10.71 -8.74
CA ASN A 163 0.35 11.73 -9.68
C ASN A 163 -0.18 11.51 -11.11
N MET A 164 -0.67 10.31 -11.41
CA MET A 164 -1.30 10.00 -12.69
C MET A 164 -2.78 10.33 -12.65
N THR A 165 -3.27 11.16 -13.57
CA THR A 165 -4.69 11.54 -13.65
C THR A 165 -5.23 11.37 -15.06
N ALA A 166 -6.55 11.19 -15.17
CA ALA A 166 -7.25 11.11 -16.45
C ALA A 166 -8.51 12.00 -16.43
N GLU A 167 -8.95 12.44 -17.61
CA GLU A 167 -10.22 13.15 -17.75
C GLU A 167 -11.41 12.22 -17.48
N LEU A 168 -12.44 12.77 -16.84
CA LEU A 168 -13.67 12.04 -16.54
C LEU A 168 -14.39 11.66 -17.84
N ARG A 169 -14.76 10.38 -17.93
CA ARG A 169 -15.52 9.81 -19.04
C ARG A 169 -16.70 9.02 -18.50
N ASP A 170 -17.90 9.24 -19.05
CA ASP A 170 -19.14 8.63 -18.57
C ASP A 170 -19.08 7.10 -18.64
N GLU A 171 -18.45 6.55 -19.67
CA GLU A 171 -18.24 5.12 -19.85
C GLU A 171 -17.35 4.48 -18.77
N LEU A 172 -16.52 5.28 -18.08
CA LEU A 172 -15.67 4.84 -16.97
C LEU A 172 -16.27 5.21 -15.59
N ASN A 173 -17.50 5.74 -15.56
CA ASN A 173 -18.24 6.06 -14.36
C ASN A 173 -19.72 5.58 -14.43
N PRO A 174 -19.97 4.29 -14.72
CA PRO A 174 -21.32 3.81 -15.04
C PRO A 174 -22.30 3.77 -13.85
N PHE A 175 -21.82 3.82 -12.61
CA PHE A 175 -22.61 3.50 -11.40
C PHE A 175 -22.99 4.73 -10.57
N THR A 176 -23.18 5.89 -11.20
CA THR A 176 -23.52 7.16 -10.52
C THR A 176 -24.83 7.14 -9.72
N LYS A 177 -25.77 6.23 -10.06
CA LYS A 177 -27.08 6.12 -9.40
C LYS A 177 -27.20 4.96 -8.41
N GLY A 178 -26.16 4.14 -8.28
CA GLY A 178 -26.16 2.93 -7.48
C GLY A 178 -25.33 1.82 -8.13
N LEU A 179 -24.72 0.99 -7.30
CA LEU A 179 -24.00 -0.20 -7.75
C LEU A 179 -24.99 -1.34 -8.03
N PRO A 180 -24.99 -1.96 -9.22
CA PRO A 180 -25.83 -3.12 -9.49
C PRO A 180 -25.47 -4.32 -8.60
N ASP A 181 -26.47 -5.11 -8.20
CA ASP A 181 -26.27 -6.32 -7.38
C ASP A 181 -25.28 -7.30 -8.01
N SER A 182 -25.29 -7.44 -9.35
CA SER A 182 -24.34 -8.30 -10.06
C SER A 182 -22.89 -7.89 -9.89
N VAL A 183 -22.60 -6.59 -9.77
CA VAL A 183 -21.24 -6.07 -9.53
C VAL A 183 -20.91 -6.22 -8.05
N LEU A 184 -21.86 -5.92 -7.16
CA LEU A 184 -21.71 -6.08 -5.72
C LEU A 184 -21.42 -7.54 -5.33
N ASP A 185 -22.02 -8.51 -6.02
CA ASP A 185 -21.78 -9.94 -5.84
C ASP A 185 -20.34 -10.33 -6.22
N VAL A 186 -19.80 -9.76 -7.30
CA VAL A 186 -18.39 -10.00 -7.70
C VAL A 186 -17.44 -9.41 -6.65
N GLN A 187 -17.68 -8.16 -6.23
CA GLN A 187 -16.88 -7.52 -5.18
C GLN A 187 -16.93 -8.33 -3.87
N THR A 188 -18.11 -8.82 -3.52
CA THR A 188 -18.30 -9.65 -2.31
C THR A 188 -17.47 -10.92 -2.37
N ARG A 189 -17.46 -11.61 -3.51
CA ARG A 189 -16.60 -12.80 -3.70
C ARG A 189 -15.12 -12.46 -3.62
N GLN A 190 -14.71 -11.31 -4.15
CA GLN A 190 -13.31 -10.89 -4.11
C GLN A 190 -12.86 -10.57 -2.68
N PHE A 191 -13.67 -9.84 -1.90
CA PHE A 191 -13.40 -9.65 -0.46
C PHE A 191 -13.36 -11.00 0.29
N GLU A 192 -14.32 -11.89 0.05
CA GLU A 192 -14.37 -13.20 0.69
C GLU A 192 -13.12 -14.02 0.38
N MET A 193 -12.66 -14.02 -0.88
CA MET A 193 -11.42 -14.67 -1.30
C MET A 193 -10.20 -14.10 -0.55
N LEU A 194 -10.05 -12.76 -0.55
CA LEU A 194 -8.91 -12.10 0.09
C LEU A 194 -8.85 -12.41 1.59
N PHE A 195 -9.96 -12.27 2.31
CA PHE A 195 -10.02 -12.54 3.74
C PHE A 195 -9.81 -14.02 4.06
N LYS A 196 -10.27 -14.93 3.19
CA LYS A 196 -9.98 -16.36 3.35
C LYS A 196 -8.47 -16.64 3.29
N VAL A 197 -7.78 -16.11 2.28
CA VAL A 197 -6.31 -16.25 2.17
C VAL A 197 -5.61 -15.58 3.36
N MET A 198 -6.05 -14.39 3.79
CA MET A 198 -5.47 -13.72 4.96
C MET A 198 -5.60 -14.56 6.23
N LEU A 199 -6.74 -15.22 6.44
CA LEU A 199 -6.96 -16.10 7.60
C LEU A 199 -6.08 -17.35 7.56
N GLU A 200 -5.76 -17.87 6.37
CA GLU A 200 -4.81 -18.98 6.20
C GLU A 200 -3.37 -18.58 6.59
N HIS A 201 -3.04 -17.28 6.59
CA HIS A 201 -1.76 -16.70 7.02
C HIS A 201 -1.88 -15.82 8.28
N ALA A 202 -2.86 -16.08 9.13
CA ALA A 202 -3.06 -15.30 10.37
C ALA A 202 -1.88 -15.40 11.35
N ASP A 203 -0.98 -16.37 11.18
CA ASP A 203 0.29 -16.49 11.92
C ASP A 203 1.32 -15.41 11.55
N ALA A 204 1.19 -14.83 10.35
CA ALA A 204 2.12 -13.84 9.81
C ALA A 204 1.50 -12.46 9.59
N ILE A 205 0.18 -12.39 9.37
CA ILE A 205 -0.52 -11.13 9.16
C ILE A 205 -0.88 -10.49 10.50
N ASN A 206 -0.28 -9.35 10.82
CA ASN A 206 -0.54 -8.66 12.10
C ASN A 206 -1.66 -7.61 12.01
N ARG A 207 -1.94 -7.08 10.82
CA ARG A 207 -2.92 -6.02 10.61
C ARG A 207 -3.57 -6.11 9.24
N VAL A 208 -4.87 -5.84 9.21
CA VAL A 208 -5.64 -5.53 7.99
C VAL A 208 -6.31 -4.18 8.17
N THR A 209 -5.97 -3.22 7.32
CA THR A 209 -6.50 -1.85 7.33
C THR A 209 -7.12 -1.55 5.97
N LEU A 210 -8.31 -0.97 6.00
CA LEU A 210 -9.00 -0.47 4.81
C LEU A 210 -8.67 0.99 4.57
N TRP A 211 -8.60 1.41 3.31
CA TRP A 211 -8.30 2.80 2.95
C TRP A 211 -9.55 3.69 2.93
N GLY A 212 -10.18 3.78 4.09
CA GLY A 212 -11.40 4.53 4.34
C GLY A 212 -12.44 3.69 5.09
N VAL A 213 -13.55 4.34 5.47
CA VAL A 213 -14.62 3.68 6.23
C VAL A 213 -15.80 3.35 5.32
N THR A 214 -16.29 4.33 4.57
CA THR A 214 -17.47 4.21 3.71
C THR A 214 -17.15 4.48 2.25
N ASP A 215 -17.98 3.97 1.35
CA ASP A 215 -17.86 4.28 -0.09
C ASP A 215 -17.88 5.79 -0.39
N GLY A 216 -18.39 6.62 0.53
CA GLY A 216 -18.48 8.08 0.37
C GLY A 216 -17.15 8.82 0.59
N ASP A 217 -16.27 8.33 1.46
CA ASP A 217 -14.99 8.95 1.81
C ASP A 217 -13.79 8.38 1.04
N SER A 218 -14.00 7.34 0.22
CA SER A 218 -12.91 6.73 -0.54
C SER A 218 -12.26 7.70 -1.54
N TRP A 219 -10.92 7.70 -1.54
CA TRP A 219 -10.08 8.39 -2.53
C TRP A 219 -10.36 7.95 -3.98
N LYS A 220 -10.84 6.72 -4.22
CA LYS A 220 -11.17 6.20 -5.56
C LYS A 220 -12.35 6.92 -6.21
N ASN A 221 -13.10 7.76 -5.47
CA ASN A 221 -14.06 8.70 -6.04
C ASN A 221 -13.38 9.89 -6.76
N GLY A 222 -12.17 10.25 -6.32
CA GLY A 222 -11.38 11.37 -6.87
C GLY A 222 -10.23 10.95 -7.76
N TRP A 223 -9.76 9.71 -7.65
CA TRP A 223 -8.65 9.17 -8.42
C TRP A 223 -9.05 7.88 -9.16
N PRO A 224 -8.58 7.66 -10.40
CA PRO A 224 -7.70 8.54 -11.19
C PRO A 224 -8.43 9.64 -11.97
N MET A 225 -9.75 9.61 -11.96
CA MET A 225 -10.60 10.60 -12.58
C MET A 225 -11.41 11.31 -11.48
N PRO A 226 -11.24 12.63 -11.31
CA PRO A 226 -12.04 13.40 -10.37
C PRO A 226 -13.53 13.34 -10.71
N GLY A 227 -14.38 13.08 -9.72
CA GLY A 227 -15.85 13.12 -9.87
C GLY A 227 -16.51 11.76 -10.13
N ARG A 228 -15.78 10.65 -9.97
CA ARG A 228 -16.36 9.30 -10.06
C ARG A 228 -17.21 8.95 -8.84
N THR A 229 -18.12 8.00 -9.03
CA THR A 229 -18.92 7.38 -7.96
C THR A 229 -18.49 5.92 -7.82
N ASN A 230 -17.49 5.68 -6.97
CA ASN A 230 -16.95 4.35 -6.70
C ASN A 230 -17.63 3.70 -5.48
N TYR A 231 -17.40 2.41 -5.27
CA TYR A 231 -17.96 1.64 -4.16
C TYR A 231 -16.93 0.66 -3.58
N PRO A 232 -15.73 1.10 -3.15
CA PRO A 232 -14.63 0.17 -3.00
C PRO A 232 -14.46 -0.42 -1.58
N LEU A 233 -15.27 0.01 -0.62
CA LEU A 233 -15.11 -0.33 0.80
C LEU A 233 -16.21 -1.26 1.30
N LEU A 234 -16.17 -1.61 2.59
CA LEU A 234 -17.09 -2.55 3.22
C LEU A 234 -18.42 -1.93 3.68
N PHE A 235 -18.51 -0.61 3.76
CA PHE A 235 -19.72 0.10 4.17
C PHE A 235 -20.19 1.05 3.06
N ASP A 236 -21.49 1.09 2.82
CA ASP A 236 -22.08 1.99 1.85
C ASP A 236 -22.01 3.46 2.32
N ARG A 237 -22.44 4.40 1.47
CA ARG A 237 -22.45 5.85 1.75
C ARG A 237 -23.31 6.24 2.96
N ASN A 238 -24.20 5.36 3.45
CA ASN A 238 -25.03 5.58 4.63
C ASN A 238 -24.47 4.86 5.87
N GLY A 239 -23.25 4.31 5.79
CA GLY A 239 -22.61 3.54 6.85
C GLY A 239 -23.25 2.17 7.09
N LYS A 240 -24.02 1.63 6.13
CA LYS A 240 -24.58 0.28 6.24
C LYS A 240 -23.58 -0.75 5.73
N PRO A 241 -23.43 -1.90 6.41
CA PRO A 241 -22.53 -2.95 5.97
C PRO A 241 -22.99 -3.51 4.63
N LYS A 242 -22.05 -3.65 3.70
CA LYS A 242 -22.27 -4.33 2.42
C LYS A 242 -22.24 -5.85 2.60
N PRO A 243 -22.73 -6.65 1.63
CA PRO A 243 -22.83 -8.11 1.75
C PRO A 243 -21.51 -8.83 2.07
N ALA A 244 -20.35 -8.24 1.74
CA ALA A 244 -19.04 -8.75 2.12
C ALA A 244 -18.81 -8.82 3.65
N VAL A 245 -19.36 -7.88 4.43
CA VAL A 245 -19.14 -7.81 5.88
C VAL A 245 -19.63 -9.07 6.61
N PRO A 246 -20.90 -9.51 6.49
CA PRO A 246 -21.33 -10.72 7.16
C PRO A 246 -20.59 -11.98 6.68
N LYS A 247 -20.13 -12.02 5.42
CA LYS A 247 -19.31 -13.13 4.89
C LYS A 247 -17.94 -13.21 5.54
N ILE A 248 -17.25 -12.07 5.66
CA ILE A 248 -15.96 -11.98 6.36
C ILE A 248 -16.12 -12.40 7.84
N VAL A 249 -17.18 -11.93 8.50
CA VAL A 249 -17.47 -12.30 9.89
C VAL A 249 -17.76 -13.81 10.03
N GLU A 250 -18.36 -14.45 9.03
CA GLU A 250 -18.59 -15.89 9.01
C GLU A 250 -17.29 -16.68 8.84
N LEU A 251 -16.35 -16.21 8.02
CA LEU A 251 -15.03 -16.86 7.83
C LEU A 251 -14.17 -16.90 9.11
N ALA A 252 -14.34 -15.93 10.01
CA ALA A 252 -13.55 -15.79 11.22
C ALA A 252 -14.09 -16.56 12.44
N LYS A 253 -15.18 -17.33 12.28
CA LYS A 253 -15.77 -18.16 13.34
C LYS A 253 -15.20 -19.57 13.34
#